data_AF-Q0RTQ5-F1
#
_entry.id   AF-Q0RTQ5-F1
#
_cell.length_a   1.000
_cell.length_b   1.000
_cell.length_c   1.000
_cell.angle_alpha   90.00
_cell.angle_beta   90.00
_cell.angle_gamma   90.00
#
_symmetry.space_group_name_H-M   'P 1'
#
loop_
_entity.id
_entity.type
_entity.pdbx_description
1 polymer ?
#
loop_
_entity_poly.entity_id
_entity_poly.type
_entity_poly.pdbx_seq_one_letter_code
_entity_poly.pdbx_strand_id
1 'polypeptide(L)'
;MSDAGTGTGDGELALLVGEVRTALLRHSGAVSEPVAQEILDLVPAAAVRSATRPSARAVSPDIVEGVHCRLPSGTGRRVEGVGTVVSRAVIAGGRIAQASSRALVVPAAGTRRRGWAAYLARRGVIERIGRGSADDLSAGFLGPRRPGTIDLDAVAGRLLDRVQAAPALDGAVPLRAARTRFRFVIDLADRAETVTPAPPRFSLDDDNVRTLILDAPRGGPEALVTLCEDIACHDWLLTVVQGLVDTLDEAPGRVDRMARMARVSPAIEQLLHLWMPCAHLEPDLRWVWSALEGRPGFSRQWASIVDRIRNEQMGSILRAVTGDGWRNGSGAAAD
;
A
#
# COMPACT_ATOMS: atom_id res chain seq x y z
N MET A 1 -11.82 -35.84 -38.48
CA MET A 1 -10.56 -35.15 -38.84
C MET A 1 -10.78 -33.67 -38.55
N SER A 2 -10.74 -33.31 -37.26
CA SER A 2 -9.55 -32.76 -36.56
C SER A 2 -9.42 -31.28 -36.89
N ASP A 3 -10.18 -30.43 -36.19
CA ASP A 3 -9.83 -29.80 -34.90
C ASP A 3 -8.94 -28.57 -35.10
N ALA A 4 -9.58 -27.40 -35.17
CA ALA A 4 -8.95 -26.09 -35.21
C ALA A 4 -9.16 -25.42 -33.84
N GLY A 5 -8.35 -25.85 -32.88
CA GLY A 5 -8.26 -25.26 -31.56
C GLY A 5 -7.43 -23.96 -31.54
N THR A 6 -7.93 -23.00 -30.76
CA THR A 6 -7.20 -21.98 -30.00
C THR A 6 -6.45 -20.89 -30.79
N GLY A 7 -7.17 -19.79 -31.02
CA GLY A 7 -6.61 -18.48 -31.36
C GLY A 7 -7.25 -17.38 -30.51
N THR A 8 -7.18 -17.49 -29.19
CA THR A 8 -7.67 -16.46 -28.25
C THR A 8 -6.57 -16.10 -27.27
N GLY A 9 -6.14 -14.84 -27.23
CA GLY A 9 -5.42 -14.30 -26.07
C GLY A 9 -4.14 -13.47 -26.29
N ASP A 10 -3.76 -13.08 -27.51
CA ASP A 10 -2.56 -12.22 -27.71
C ASP A 10 -2.90 -10.75 -28.05
N GLY A 11 -4.15 -10.47 -28.45
CA GLY A 11 -4.59 -9.17 -28.97
C GLY A 11 -5.19 -8.18 -27.96
N GLU A 12 -5.49 -8.60 -26.73
CA GLU A 12 -6.29 -7.80 -25.77
C GLU A 12 -5.56 -7.50 -24.45
N LEU A 13 -4.25 -7.70 -24.39
CA LEU A 13 -3.49 -7.49 -23.15
C LEU A 13 -3.49 -6.00 -22.74
N ALA A 14 -4.06 -5.68 -21.59
CA ALA A 14 -3.87 -4.40 -20.91
C ALA A 14 -3.77 -4.64 -19.40
N LEU A 15 -2.56 -4.93 -18.94
CA LEU A 15 -2.32 -5.33 -17.56
C LEU A 15 -1.67 -4.18 -16.80
N LEU A 16 -2.40 -3.54 -15.89
CA LEU A 16 -1.83 -2.56 -14.97
C LEU A 16 -1.17 -3.31 -13.81
N VAL A 17 0.14 -3.19 -13.72
CA VAL A 17 0.95 -3.85 -12.69
C VAL A 17 1.62 -2.80 -11.82
N GLY A 18 1.77 -3.09 -10.55
CA GLY A 18 2.49 -2.18 -9.67
C GLY A 18 2.71 -2.71 -8.27
N GLU A 19 3.44 -1.90 -7.53
CA GLU A 19 3.83 -2.18 -6.17
C GLU A 19 3.73 -0.93 -5.32
N VAL A 20 3.29 -1.09 -4.07
CA VAL A 20 3.25 -0.05 -3.05
C VAL A 20 4.07 -0.52 -1.85
N ARG A 21 5.01 0.33 -1.42
CA ARG A 21 5.72 0.19 -0.16
C ARG A 21 5.08 1.12 0.85
N THR A 22 4.69 0.61 2.01
CA THR A 22 4.10 1.40 3.09
C THR A 22 4.97 1.30 4.34
N ALA A 23 5.21 2.43 5.00
CA ALA A 23 5.98 2.51 6.24
C ALA A 23 5.55 3.71 7.09
N LEU A 24 5.89 3.66 8.38
CA LEU A 24 5.84 4.85 9.23
C LEU A 24 6.96 5.82 8.81
N LEU A 25 6.65 7.11 8.73
CA LEU A 25 7.63 8.17 8.52
C LEU A 25 8.54 8.25 9.76
N ARG A 26 9.85 8.37 9.55
CA ARG A 26 10.85 8.51 10.62
C ARG A 26 10.83 9.93 11.21
N HIS A 27 9.73 10.25 11.87
CA HIS A 27 9.49 11.52 12.54
C HIS A 27 8.81 11.28 13.90
N SER A 28 9.11 12.10 14.91
CA SER A 28 8.54 11.98 16.26
C SER A 28 7.01 12.15 16.31
N GLY A 29 6.49 13.10 15.53
CA GLY A 29 5.05 13.41 15.40
C GLY A 29 4.55 13.48 13.95
N ALA A 30 3.31 13.88 13.74
CA ALA A 30 2.80 14.15 12.39
C ALA A 30 3.52 15.35 11.79
N VAL A 31 4.05 15.19 10.57
CA VAL A 31 4.62 16.34 9.85
C VAL A 31 3.51 17.26 9.36
N SER A 32 3.77 18.57 9.37
CA SER A 32 2.86 19.56 8.83
C SER A 32 2.78 19.49 7.30
N GLU A 33 1.77 20.12 6.71
CA GLU A 33 1.63 20.17 5.26
C GLU A 33 2.85 20.79 4.54
N PRO A 34 3.42 21.93 4.99
CA PRO A 34 4.65 22.47 4.39
C PRO A 34 5.84 21.52 4.45
N VAL A 35 6.02 20.82 5.57
CA VAL A 35 7.10 19.82 5.73
C VAL A 35 6.86 18.61 4.83
N ALA A 36 5.61 18.15 4.70
CA ALA A 36 5.27 17.09 3.77
C ALA A 36 5.52 17.50 2.31
N GLN A 37 5.24 18.76 1.94
CA GLN A 37 5.56 19.30 0.62
C GLN A 37 7.07 19.36 0.37
N GLU A 38 7.86 19.81 1.35
CA GLU A 38 9.32 19.82 1.26
C GLU A 38 9.90 18.41 1.06
N ILE A 39 9.43 17.42 1.84
CA ILE A 39 9.85 16.02 1.71
C ILE A 39 9.50 15.45 0.33
N LEU A 40 8.34 15.84 -0.22
CA LEU A 40 7.81 15.33 -1.49
C LEU A 40 8.20 16.16 -2.72
N ASP A 41 9.01 17.21 -2.57
CA ASP A 41 9.60 17.98 -3.66
C ASP A 41 10.73 17.19 -4.34
N LEU A 42 10.32 16.09 -4.99
CA LEU A 42 11.21 15.07 -5.53
C LEU A 42 11.60 15.35 -6.98
N VAL A 43 10.83 16.20 -7.66
CA VAL A 43 10.95 16.53 -9.09
C VAL A 43 11.02 18.05 -9.24
N PRO A 44 12.16 18.60 -9.71
CA PRO A 44 12.31 20.05 -9.87
C PRO A 44 11.21 20.66 -10.73
N ALA A 45 10.69 21.81 -10.29
CA ALA A 45 9.67 22.59 -10.98
C ALA A 45 8.30 21.89 -11.17
N ALA A 46 8.05 20.78 -10.46
CA ALA A 46 6.74 20.13 -10.44
C ALA A 46 6.11 20.25 -9.03
N ALA A 47 4.82 20.59 -8.98
CA ALA A 47 4.14 20.86 -7.72
C ALA A 47 3.69 19.57 -7.00
N VAL A 48 3.92 19.52 -5.69
CA VAL A 48 3.30 18.53 -4.80
C VAL A 48 1.81 18.83 -4.69
N ARG A 49 0.98 17.80 -4.85
CA ARG A 49 -0.48 17.92 -4.63
C ARG A 49 -0.78 17.63 -3.16
N SER A 50 -1.52 18.51 -2.49
CA SER A 50 -1.96 18.30 -1.11
C SER A 50 -3.48 18.45 -0.96
N ALA A 51 -4.03 17.75 0.00
CA ALA A 51 -5.41 17.86 0.44
C ALA A 51 -5.47 17.70 1.97
N THR A 52 -6.27 18.52 2.64
CA THR A 52 -6.43 18.47 4.11
C THR A 52 -7.65 17.66 4.55
N ARG A 53 -8.57 17.36 3.62
CA ARG A 53 -9.82 16.65 3.88
C ARG A 53 -10.01 15.51 2.87
N PRO A 54 -10.58 14.37 3.29
CA PRO A 54 -11.02 14.06 4.66
C PRO A 54 -9.85 13.78 5.63
N SER A 55 -8.70 13.30 5.15
CA SER A 55 -7.41 13.29 5.87
C SER A 55 -6.39 14.15 5.13
N ALA A 56 -5.42 14.67 5.88
CA ALA A 56 -4.21 15.24 5.30
C ALA A 56 -3.52 14.20 4.40
N ARG A 57 -3.30 14.55 3.14
CA ARG A 57 -2.62 13.72 2.15
C ARG A 57 -1.81 14.62 1.23
N ALA A 58 -0.53 14.30 1.09
CA ALA A 58 0.37 14.96 0.14
C ALA A 58 0.92 13.91 -0.84
N VAL A 59 1.04 14.28 -2.12
CA VAL A 59 1.41 13.38 -3.22
C VAL A 59 2.46 14.06 -4.08
N SER A 60 3.61 13.41 -4.26
CA SER A 60 4.66 13.92 -5.14
C SER A 60 4.20 13.94 -6.60
N PRO A 61 4.84 14.76 -7.45
CA PRO A 61 4.80 14.55 -8.89
C PRO A 61 5.22 13.13 -9.28
N ASP A 62 4.71 12.65 -10.41
CA ASP A 62 5.10 11.36 -10.99
C ASP A 62 6.53 11.45 -11.57
N ILE A 63 7.41 10.58 -11.08
CA ILE A 63 8.75 10.31 -11.60
C ILE A 63 8.65 9.22 -12.67
N VAL A 64 9.29 9.45 -13.83
CA VAL A 64 9.25 8.51 -14.96
C VAL A 64 10.64 7.95 -15.23
N GLU A 65 10.73 6.63 -15.24
CA GLU A 65 11.97 5.90 -15.54
C GLU A 65 11.78 5.10 -16.82
N GLY A 66 12.69 5.27 -17.79
CA GLY A 66 12.73 4.44 -18.99
C GLY A 66 13.27 3.04 -18.67
N VAL A 67 12.61 2.00 -19.18
CA VAL A 67 12.99 0.61 -18.94
C VAL A 67 13.12 -0.18 -20.23
N HIS A 68 14.12 -1.05 -20.25
CA HIS A 68 14.27 -2.12 -21.23
C HIS A 68 14.77 -3.36 -20.49
N CYS A 69 13.86 -4.28 -20.21
CA CYS A 69 14.10 -5.39 -19.30
C CYS A 69 13.22 -6.59 -19.66
N ARG A 70 13.46 -7.74 -19.04
CA ARG A 70 12.52 -8.86 -19.14
C ARG A 70 11.32 -8.59 -18.25
N LEU A 71 10.14 -9.02 -18.69
CA LEU A 71 8.94 -9.05 -17.88
C LEU A 71 8.85 -10.40 -17.14
N PRO A 72 8.36 -10.42 -15.89
CA PRO A 72 8.15 -11.66 -15.16
C PRO A 72 7.04 -12.49 -15.83
N SER A 73 7.24 -13.79 -15.94
CA SER A 73 6.29 -14.75 -16.54
C SER A 73 6.15 -15.94 -15.63
N GLY A 74 4.92 -16.36 -15.29
CA GLY A 74 4.65 -17.50 -14.43
C GLY A 74 5.29 -18.78 -14.96
N THR A 75 5.17 -19.01 -16.27
CA THR A 75 5.76 -20.14 -17.00
C THR A 75 7.27 -20.04 -17.23
N GLY A 76 7.90 -18.90 -16.90
CA GLY A 76 9.33 -18.69 -17.11
C GLY A 76 9.71 -18.34 -18.55
N ARG A 77 8.74 -17.99 -19.39
CA ARG A 77 9.00 -17.50 -20.74
C ARG A 77 9.81 -16.21 -20.69
N ARG A 78 10.67 -16.04 -21.69
CA ARG A 78 11.44 -14.81 -21.89
C ARG A 78 10.58 -13.82 -22.65
N VAL A 79 9.90 -12.96 -21.89
CA VAL A 79 9.12 -11.85 -22.42
C VAL A 79 9.94 -10.58 -22.23
N GLU A 80 10.12 -9.78 -23.27
CA GLU A 80 10.82 -8.49 -23.18
C GLU A 80 9.81 -7.36 -23.03
N GLY A 81 10.21 -6.29 -22.35
CA GLY A 81 9.42 -5.09 -22.15
C GLY A 81 10.27 -3.85 -22.41
N VAL A 82 9.74 -2.92 -23.21
CA VAL A 82 10.35 -1.61 -23.45
C VAL A 82 9.32 -0.52 -23.20
N GLY A 83 9.67 0.49 -22.42
CA GLY A 83 8.76 1.58 -22.16
C GLY A 83 9.17 2.41 -20.96
N THR A 84 8.18 2.80 -20.16
CA THR A 84 8.42 3.58 -18.95
C THR A 84 7.64 3.06 -17.76
N VAL A 85 8.23 3.22 -16.57
CA VAL A 85 7.59 3.02 -15.27
C VAL A 85 7.31 4.39 -14.68
N VAL A 86 6.16 4.54 -14.03
CA VAL A 86 5.82 5.73 -13.24
C VAL A 86 5.92 5.38 -11.76
N SER A 87 6.52 6.25 -10.98
CA SER A 87 6.54 6.15 -9.52
C SER A 87 6.18 7.46 -8.86
N ARG A 88 5.62 7.39 -7.65
CA ARG A 88 5.33 8.56 -6.81
C ARG A 88 5.41 8.20 -5.33
N ALA A 89 5.56 9.21 -4.51
CA ALA A 89 5.47 9.09 -3.06
C ALA A 89 4.21 9.79 -2.53
N VAL A 90 3.67 9.26 -1.43
CA VAL A 90 2.51 9.79 -0.74
C VAL A 90 2.82 9.88 0.75
N ILE A 91 2.46 11.00 1.38
CA ILE A 91 2.43 11.12 2.84
C ILE A 91 0.96 11.24 3.26
N ALA A 92 0.47 10.24 3.98
CA ALA A 92 -0.88 10.22 4.54
C ALA A 92 -0.86 10.53 6.04
N GLY A 93 -1.71 11.45 6.47
CA GLY A 93 -1.84 11.88 7.88
C GLY A 93 -0.59 12.54 8.47
N GLY A 94 0.40 12.91 7.65
CA GLY A 94 1.72 13.32 8.13
C GLY A 94 2.51 12.22 8.85
N ARG A 95 2.07 10.95 8.79
CA ARG A 95 2.66 9.83 9.55
C ARG A 95 3.03 8.65 8.67
N ILE A 96 2.25 8.36 7.64
CA ILE A 96 2.44 7.18 6.81
C ILE A 96 3.09 7.63 5.51
N ALA A 97 4.25 7.06 5.20
CA ALA A 97 4.93 7.25 3.94
C ALA A 97 4.65 6.04 3.04
N GLN A 98 4.22 6.31 1.82
CA GLN A 98 4.10 5.32 0.77
C GLN A 98 4.96 5.71 -0.43
N ALA A 99 5.48 4.72 -1.12
CA ALA A 99 6.00 4.88 -2.46
C ALA A 99 5.39 3.81 -3.35
N SER A 100 4.85 4.23 -4.49
CA SER A 100 4.29 3.33 -5.49
C SER A 100 5.09 3.38 -6.77
N SER A 101 5.19 2.25 -7.46
CA SER A 101 5.66 2.20 -8.84
C SER A 101 4.73 1.33 -9.67
N ARG A 102 4.45 1.75 -10.90
CA ARG A 102 3.47 1.08 -11.77
C ARG A 102 3.80 1.21 -13.25
N ALA A 103 3.27 0.29 -14.02
CA ALA A 103 3.20 0.39 -15.47
C ALA A 103 1.98 -0.35 -16.02
N LEU A 104 1.43 0.17 -17.11
CA LEU A 104 0.49 -0.54 -17.96
C LEU A 104 1.26 -1.34 -19.01
N VAL A 105 1.16 -2.66 -18.95
CA VAL A 105 1.76 -3.56 -19.94
C VAL A 105 0.77 -3.79 -21.07
N VAL A 106 1.19 -3.47 -22.30
CA VAL A 106 0.39 -3.61 -23.52
C VAL A 106 1.20 -4.36 -24.59
N PRO A 107 0.56 -4.98 -25.59
CA PRO A 107 1.27 -5.51 -26.75
C PRO A 107 2.07 -4.42 -27.45
N ALA A 108 3.26 -4.77 -27.95
CA ALA A 108 3.98 -3.90 -28.87
C ALA A 108 3.08 -3.60 -30.08
N ALA A 109 2.94 -2.31 -30.41
CA ALA A 109 2.05 -1.85 -31.48
C ALA A 109 2.60 -2.13 -32.89
N GLY A 110 3.76 -2.78 -33.02
CA GLY A 110 4.35 -3.17 -34.28
C GLY A 110 5.46 -4.19 -34.10
N THR A 111 5.93 -4.74 -35.22
CA THR A 111 6.99 -5.78 -35.25
C THR A 111 8.39 -5.22 -35.05
N ARG A 112 8.58 -3.90 -35.20
CA ARG A 112 9.86 -3.22 -35.04
C ARG A 112 9.84 -2.33 -33.81
N ARG A 113 10.98 -2.31 -33.10
CA ARG A 113 11.21 -1.40 -31.98
C ARG A 113 11.11 0.05 -32.45
N ARG A 114 10.48 0.89 -31.64
CA ARG A 114 10.37 2.34 -31.87
C ARG A 114 11.58 3.07 -31.30
N GLY A 115 11.81 4.30 -31.74
CA GLY A 115 12.80 5.18 -31.09
C GLY A 115 12.38 5.53 -29.66
N TRP A 116 13.33 5.87 -28.79
CA TRP A 116 13.08 6.17 -27.38
C TRP A 116 12.04 7.29 -27.16
N ALA A 117 11.99 8.29 -28.05
CA ALA A 117 11.01 9.38 -27.97
C ALA A 117 9.55 8.87 -27.94
N ALA A 118 9.23 7.79 -28.67
CA ALA A 118 7.90 7.22 -28.70
C ALA A 118 7.50 6.58 -27.36
N TYR A 119 8.47 5.98 -26.65
CA TYR A 119 8.26 5.39 -25.33
C TYR A 119 8.13 6.46 -24.25
N LEU A 120 8.97 7.50 -24.30
CA LEU A 120 8.93 8.62 -23.33
C LEU A 120 7.64 9.44 -23.44
N ALA A 121 7.05 9.52 -24.62
CA ALA A 121 5.74 10.16 -24.83
C ALA A 121 4.58 9.41 -24.13
N ARG A 122 4.75 8.12 -23.80
CA ARG A 122 3.74 7.27 -23.16
C ARG A 122 4.19 6.91 -21.74
N ARG A 123 4.01 7.86 -20.82
CA ARG A 123 4.38 7.70 -19.40
C ARG A 123 3.65 6.51 -18.78
N GLY A 124 4.38 5.64 -18.09
CA GLY A 124 3.84 4.49 -17.37
C GLY A 124 3.34 3.38 -18.27
N VAL A 125 3.79 3.30 -19.52
CA VAL A 125 3.42 2.23 -20.45
C VAL A 125 4.65 1.41 -20.83
N ILE A 126 4.53 0.09 -20.75
CA ILE A 126 5.53 -0.86 -21.24
C ILE A 126 4.93 -1.65 -22.40
N GLU A 127 5.59 -1.59 -23.56
CA GLU A 127 5.29 -2.44 -24.69
C GLU A 127 5.97 -3.81 -24.50
N ARG A 128 5.15 -4.85 -24.46
CA ARG A 128 5.54 -6.25 -24.41
C ARG A 128 6.00 -6.73 -25.78
N ILE A 129 7.20 -7.30 -25.84
CA ILE A 129 7.80 -7.91 -27.02
C ILE A 129 7.90 -9.43 -26.78
N GLY A 130 7.41 -10.23 -27.74
CA GLY A 130 7.39 -11.69 -27.67
C GLY A 130 5.98 -12.25 -27.49
N ARG A 131 5.84 -13.45 -26.91
CA ARG A 131 4.55 -14.10 -26.59
C ARG A 131 4.40 -14.25 -25.08
N GLY A 132 3.24 -13.90 -24.54
CA GLY A 132 2.90 -14.04 -23.12
C GLY A 132 1.48 -13.52 -22.88
N SER A 133 0.62 -14.36 -22.33
CA SER A 133 -0.77 -13.99 -22.01
C SER A 133 -0.83 -13.08 -20.78
N ALA A 134 -1.96 -12.41 -20.58
CA ALA A 134 -2.23 -11.63 -19.37
C ALA A 134 -2.06 -12.48 -18.11
N ASP A 135 -2.62 -13.70 -18.10
CA ASP A 135 -2.51 -14.64 -16.99
C ASP A 135 -1.06 -15.04 -16.68
N ASP A 136 -0.25 -15.30 -17.72
CA ASP A 136 1.14 -15.69 -17.54
C ASP A 136 1.97 -14.54 -16.94
N LEU A 137 1.74 -13.31 -17.42
CA LEU A 137 2.40 -12.14 -16.85
C LEU A 137 1.90 -11.84 -15.44
N SER A 138 0.59 -11.91 -15.20
CA SER A 138 -0.04 -11.73 -13.89
C SER A 138 0.58 -12.66 -12.85
N ALA A 139 0.62 -13.97 -13.15
CA ALA A 139 1.27 -14.97 -12.31
C ALA A 139 2.77 -14.68 -12.10
N GLY A 140 3.45 -14.19 -13.14
CA GLY A 140 4.85 -13.80 -13.07
C GLY A 140 5.11 -12.61 -12.13
N PHE A 141 4.29 -11.56 -12.22
CA PHE A 141 4.43 -10.34 -11.42
C PHE A 141 4.08 -10.56 -9.94
N LEU A 142 3.11 -11.44 -9.66
CA LEU A 142 2.70 -11.77 -8.30
C LEU A 142 3.62 -12.79 -7.64
N GLY A 143 4.26 -13.65 -8.43
CA GLY A 143 5.18 -14.68 -7.96
C GLY A 143 6.49 -14.16 -7.37
N PRO A 144 7.39 -15.08 -6.97
CA PRO A 144 8.70 -14.73 -6.44
C PRO A 144 9.52 -13.90 -7.45
N ARG A 145 10.29 -12.94 -6.93
CA ARG A 145 11.18 -12.11 -7.75
C ARG A 145 12.19 -12.98 -8.49
N ARG A 146 12.48 -12.61 -9.74
CA ARG A 146 13.46 -13.29 -10.58
C ARG A 146 14.57 -12.31 -10.99
N PRO A 147 15.85 -12.68 -10.86
CA PRO A 147 16.94 -11.85 -11.34
C PRO A 147 16.82 -11.53 -12.83
N GLY A 148 17.08 -10.27 -13.20
CA GLY A 148 17.07 -9.81 -14.59
C GLY A 148 15.68 -9.56 -15.20
N THR A 149 14.61 -9.66 -14.41
CA THR A 149 13.30 -9.08 -14.77
C THR A 149 13.15 -7.68 -14.16
N ILE A 150 12.16 -6.93 -14.61
CA ILE A 150 11.75 -5.70 -13.95
C ILE A 150 11.47 -5.95 -12.46
N ASP A 151 11.89 -5.02 -11.60
CA ASP A 151 11.65 -5.07 -10.16
C ASP A 151 11.02 -3.75 -9.71
N LEU A 152 9.68 -3.71 -9.75
CA LEU A 152 8.89 -2.55 -9.36
C LEU A 152 9.04 -2.27 -7.85
N ASP A 153 9.19 -3.31 -7.02
CA ASP A 153 9.53 -3.12 -5.61
C ASP A 153 10.82 -2.34 -5.43
N ALA A 154 11.86 -2.64 -6.21
CA ALA A 154 13.14 -1.95 -6.06
C ALA A 154 13.02 -0.48 -6.45
N VAL A 155 12.19 -0.14 -7.45
CA VAL A 155 11.90 1.26 -7.81
C VAL A 155 11.15 1.96 -6.67
N ALA A 156 10.03 1.39 -6.21
CA ALA A 156 9.25 1.94 -5.11
C ALA A 156 10.06 2.02 -3.79
N GLY A 157 10.85 1.00 -3.49
CA GLY A 157 11.70 0.92 -2.30
C GLY A 157 12.77 2.02 -2.27
N ARG A 158 13.50 2.23 -3.39
CA ARG A 158 14.46 3.34 -3.50
C ARG A 158 13.78 4.69 -3.31
N LEU A 159 12.57 4.87 -3.86
CA LEU A 159 11.81 6.10 -3.69
C LEU A 159 11.38 6.30 -2.22
N LEU A 160 10.91 5.25 -1.55
CA LEU A 160 10.59 5.31 -0.12
C LEU A 160 11.84 5.63 0.72
N ASP A 161 12.99 5.04 0.40
CA ASP A 161 14.24 5.34 1.11
C ASP A 161 14.67 6.79 0.92
N ARG A 162 14.49 7.36 -0.29
CA ARG A 162 14.69 8.80 -0.53
C ARG A 162 13.79 9.67 0.34
N VAL A 163 12.51 9.32 0.47
CA VAL A 163 11.54 10.02 1.35
C VAL A 163 11.98 9.92 2.81
N GLN A 164 12.40 8.74 3.26
CA GLN A 164 12.83 8.49 4.64
C GLN A 164 14.20 9.08 5.00
N ALA A 165 14.97 9.52 3.99
CA ALA A 165 16.24 10.20 4.14
C ALA A 165 16.12 11.74 4.00
N ALA A 166 14.90 12.27 3.87
CA ALA A 166 14.69 13.71 3.74
C ALA A 166 15.20 14.46 4.98
N PRO A 167 15.98 15.55 4.82
CA PRO A 167 16.56 16.30 5.95
C PRO A 167 15.54 16.89 6.93
N ALA A 168 14.31 17.13 6.47
CA ALA A 168 13.22 17.63 7.31
C ALA A 168 12.70 16.59 8.34
N LEU A 169 13.21 15.36 8.31
CA LEU A 169 12.86 14.31 9.26
C LEU A 169 13.83 14.28 10.44
N ASP A 170 13.29 14.21 11.66
CA ASP A 170 14.08 14.11 12.90
C ASP A 170 14.66 12.71 13.15
N GLY A 171 14.30 11.72 12.32
CA GLY A 171 14.81 10.35 12.37
C GLY A 171 14.22 9.49 13.49
N ALA A 172 13.34 10.03 14.34
CA ALA A 172 12.74 9.34 15.46
C ALA A 172 11.73 8.27 15.00
N VAL A 173 11.67 7.17 15.77
CA VAL A 173 10.78 6.04 15.50
C VAL A 173 9.97 5.77 16.78
N PRO A 174 8.89 6.53 17.02
CA PRO A 174 8.10 6.43 18.25
C PRO A 174 7.34 5.09 18.32
N LEU A 175 7.14 4.45 17.17
CA LEU A 175 6.52 3.15 17.05
C LEU A 175 7.31 2.29 16.07
N ARG A 176 7.70 1.08 16.48
CA ARG A 176 8.28 0.10 15.58
C ARG A 176 7.17 -0.50 14.72
N ALA A 177 7.23 -0.24 13.43
CA ALA A 177 6.32 -0.80 12.43
C ALA A 177 7.14 -1.34 11.26
N ALA A 178 6.90 -2.60 10.90
CA ALA A 178 7.52 -3.18 9.73
C ALA A 178 7.03 -2.47 8.45
N ARG A 179 7.89 -2.43 7.43
CA ARG A 179 7.47 -1.97 6.11
C ARG A 179 6.72 -3.09 5.42
N THR A 180 5.55 -2.79 4.85
CA THR A 180 4.83 -3.76 4.03
C THR A 180 5.08 -3.50 2.55
N ARG A 181 4.86 -4.56 1.77
CA ARG A 181 4.90 -4.58 0.32
C ARG A 181 3.56 -5.08 -0.17
N PHE A 182 2.91 -4.27 -0.99
CA PHE A 182 1.63 -4.59 -1.60
C PHE A 182 1.83 -4.63 -3.12
N ARG A 183 1.66 -5.81 -3.72
CA ARG A 183 1.72 -5.99 -5.18
C ARG A 183 0.31 -6.01 -5.73
N PHE A 184 0.10 -5.41 -6.89
CA PHE A 184 -1.18 -5.49 -7.56
C PHE A 184 -1.01 -5.80 -9.03
N VAL A 185 -1.97 -6.55 -9.54
CA VAL A 185 -2.19 -6.78 -10.95
C VAL A 185 -3.66 -6.52 -11.24
N ILE A 186 -3.92 -5.64 -12.21
CA ILE A 186 -5.26 -5.27 -12.62
C ILE A 186 -5.41 -5.56 -14.10
N ASP A 187 -6.29 -6.49 -14.45
CA ASP A 187 -6.64 -6.75 -15.82
C ASP A 187 -7.65 -5.70 -16.28
N LEU A 188 -7.28 -4.92 -17.31
CA LEU A 188 -8.11 -3.87 -17.85
C LEU A 188 -8.83 -4.38 -19.11
N ALA A 189 -10.12 -4.66 -18.97
CA ALA A 189 -10.96 -5.08 -20.09
C ALA A 189 -11.52 -3.88 -20.87
N ASP A 190 -11.57 -3.98 -22.21
CA ASP A 190 -12.42 -3.11 -23.02
C ASP A 190 -13.87 -3.50 -22.70
N ARG A 191 -14.67 -2.56 -22.18
CA ARG A 191 -16.07 -2.86 -21.82
C ARG A 191 -16.90 -3.19 -23.08
N ALA A 192 -16.97 -4.45 -23.43
CA ALA A 192 -18.09 -5.03 -24.14
C ALA A 192 -18.82 -5.95 -23.16
N GLU A 193 -20.07 -5.61 -22.86
CA GLU A 193 -21.04 -6.39 -22.08
C GLU A 193 -21.03 -6.27 -20.54
N THR A 194 -22.27 -6.27 -20.05
CA THR A 194 -22.81 -6.22 -18.69
C THR A 194 -22.35 -7.39 -17.79
N VAL A 195 -21.05 -7.69 -17.76
CA VAL A 195 -20.50 -8.68 -16.85
C VAL A 195 -20.27 -8.02 -15.49
N THR A 196 -20.92 -8.54 -14.46
CA THR A 196 -20.63 -8.19 -13.07
C THR A 196 -19.14 -8.44 -12.82
N PRO A 197 -18.35 -7.43 -12.38
CA PRO A 197 -16.93 -7.62 -12.11
C PRO A 197 -16.71 -8.76 -11.11
N ALA A 198 -15.71 -9.60 -11.37
CA ALA A 198 -15.30 -10.60 -10.39
C ALA A 198 -14.86 -9.90 -9.10
N PRO A 199 -15.10 -10.50 -7.92
CA PRO A 199 -14.63 -9.92 -6.67
C PRO A 199 -13.10 -9.84 -6.66
N PRO A 200 -12.51 -8.78 -6.06
CA PRO A 200 -11.07 -8.67 -5.89
C PRO A 200 -10.53 -9.88 -5.12
N ARG A 201 -9.39 -10.41 -5.58
CA ARG A 201 -8.66 -11.47 -4.87
C ARG A 201 -7.51 -10.83 -4.10
N PHE A 202 -7.65 -10.77 -2.78
CA PHE A 202 -6.63 -10.26 -1.88
C PHE A 202 -6.00 -11.41 -1.09
N SER A 203 -4.68 -11.49 -1.04
CA SER A 203 -3.95 -12.49 -0.26
C SER A 203 -2.85 -11.88 0.61
N LEU A 204 -2.57 -12.53 1.73
CA LEU A 204 -1.39 -12.34 2.54
C LEU A 204 -0.43 -13.48 2.19
N ASP A 205 0.59 -13.20 1.39
CA ASP A 205 1.53 -14.23 0.91
C ASP A 205 2.64 -14.51 1.93
N ASP A 206 2.98 -13.49 2.73
CA ASP A 206 4.00 -13.51 3.79
C ASP A 206 3.69 -12.37 4.78
N ASP A 207 4.37 -12.32 5.93
CA ASP A 207 4.18 -11.30 6.98
C ASP A 207 4.25 -9.87 6.45
N ASN A 208 5.08 -9.65 5.42
CA ASN A 208 5.34 -8.35 4.81
C ASN A 208 4.86 -8.23 3.35
N VAL A 209 4.23 -9.26 2.76
CA VAL A 209 3.83 -9.27 1.34
C VAL A 209 2.34 -9.52 1.19
N ARG A 210 1.65 -8.59 0.53
CA ARG A 210 0.25 -8.69 0.16
C ARG A 210 0.10 -8.64 -1.35
N THR A 211 -0.89 -9.34 -1.87
CA THR A 211 -1.24 -9.23 -3.29
C THR A 211 -2.70 -8.92 -3.52
N LEU A 212 -2.96 -8.20 -4.62
CA LEU A 212 -4.29 -7.92 -5.13
C LEU A 212 -4.35 -8.29 -6.61
N ILE A 213 -5.36 -9.07 -6.97
CA ILE A 213 -5.81 -9.26 -8.36
C ILE A 213 -7.19 -8.65 -8.50
N LEU A 214 -7.36 -7.82 -9.51
CA LEU A 214 -8.61 -7.11 -9.78
C LEU A 214 -8.87 -7.08 -11.29
N ASP A 215 -10.14 -7.23 -11.67
CA ASP A 215 -10.59 -6.94 -13.03
C ASP A 215 -11.28 -5.58 -13.01
N ALA A 216 -10.88 -4.67 -13.90
CA ALA A 216 -11.43 -3.32 -13.94
C ALA A 216 -11.69 -2.85 -15.38
N PRO A 217 -12.65 -1.93 -15.57
CA PRO A 217 -12.82 -1.27 -16.87
C PRO A 217 -11.55 -0.52 -17.27
N ARG A 218 -11.26 -0.48 -18.58
CA ARG A 218 -10.28 0.46 -19.16
C ARG A 218 -10.75 1.91 -18.98
N GLY A 219 -10.51 2.47 -17.80
CA GLY A 219 -10.79 3.86 -17.47
C GLY A 219 -10.05 4.28 -16.20
N GLY A 220 -9.17 5.27 -16.31
CA GLY A 220 -8.51 5.91 -15.16
C GLY A 220 -7.49 5.04 -14.41
N PRO A 221 -6.33 4.69 -15.00
CA PRO A 221 -5.28 3.95 -14.30
C PRO A 221 -4.80 4.67 -13.02
N GLU A 222 -4.89 5.99 -12.98
CA GLU A 222 -4.57 6.80 -11.80
C GLU A 222 -5.53 6.56 -10.62
N ALA A 223 -6.82 6.40 -10.88
CA ALA A 223 -7.83 6.10 -9.86
C ALA A 223 -7.60 4.71 -9.26
N LEU A 224 -7.29 3.73 -10.11
CA LEU A 224 -6.94 2.37 -9.70
C LEU A 224 -5.64 2.31 -8.87
N VAL A 225 -4.62 3.09 -9.24
CA VAL A 225 -3.40 3.18 -8.42
C VAL A 225 -3.70 3.82 -7.07
N THR A 226 -4.51 4.88 -7.03
CA THR A 226 -4.92 5.52 -5.78
C THR A 226 -5.71 4.55 -4.90
N LEU A 227 -6.56 3.72 -5.50
CA LEU A 227 -7.23 2.60 -4.81
C LEU A 227 -6.23 1.61 -4.20
N CYS A 228 -5.23 1.17 -4.97
CA CYS A 228 -4.20 0.26 -4.46
C CYS A 228 -3.37 0.89 -3.32
N GLU A 229 -3.06 2.18 -3.40
CA GLU A 229 -2.38 2.91 -2.32
C GLU A 229 -3.25 3.00 -1.06
N ASP A 230 -4.55 3.27 -1.21
CA ASP A 230 -5.51 3.33 -0.09
C ASP A 230 -5.66 1.96 0.60
N ILE A 231 -5.81 0.88 -0.17
CA ILE A 231 -5.83 -0.49 0.35
C ILE A 231 -4.53 -0.82 1.08
N ALA A 232 -3.38 -0.53 0.47
CA ALA A 232 -2.07 -0.79 1.07
C ALA A 232 -1.82 0.04 2.35
N CYS A 233 -2.42 1.22 2.47
CA CYS A 233 -2.34 2.05 3.67
C CYS A 233 -3.15 1.42 4.82
N HIS A 234 -4.40 1.05 4.55
CA HIS A 234 -5.29 0.50 5.56
C HIS A 234 -4.90 -0.92 6.00
N ASP A 235 -4.47 -1.78 5.07
CA ASP A 235 -3.91 -3.08 5.42
C ASP A 235 -2.64 -2.95 6.28
N TRP A 236 -1.78 -1.98 5.99
CA TRP A 236 -0.62 -1.69 6.83
C TRP A 236 -1.05 -1.22 8.23
N LEU A 237 -2.03 -0.32 8.33
CA LEU A 237 -2.59 0.11 9.61
C LEU A 237 -3.13 -1.07 10.44
N LEU A 238 -3.91 -1.96 9.81
CA LEU A 238 -4.38 -3.19 10.45
C LEU A 238 -3.22 -4.03 10.96
N THR A 239 -2.22 -4.27 10.12
CA THR A 239 -1.03 -5.08 10.46
C THR A 239 -0.28 -4.48 11.66
N VAL A 240 -0.03 -3.17 11.65
CA VAL A 240 0.74 -2.51 12.70
C VAL A 240 -0.01 -2.50 14.03
N VAL A 241 -1.31 -2.18 14.00
CA VAL A 241 -2.11 -2.09 15.22
C VAL A 241 -2.41 -3.48 15.78
N GLN A 242 -2.61 -4.49 14.92
CA GLN A 242 -2.72 -5.89 15.35
C GLN A 242 -1.41 -6.37 16.01
N GLY A 243 -0.26 -6.17 15.36
CA GLY A 243 1.03 -6.59 15.93
C GLY A 243 1.34 -5.91 17.27
N LEU A 244 0.90 -4.66 17.45
CA LEU A 244 0.96 -3.99 18.75
C LEU A 244 0.14 -4.71 19.82
N VAL A 245 -1.09 -5.07 19.51
CA VAL A 245 -1.96 -5.83 20.44
C VAL A 245 -1.37 -7.21 20.75
N ASP A 246 -0.80 -7.89 19.75
CA ASP A 246 -0.15 -9.19 19.97
C ASP A 246 1.04 -9.05 20.94
N THR A 247 1.83 -7.97 20.82
CA THR A 247 2.92 -7.70 21.79
C THR A 247 2.44 -7.40 23.21
N LEU A 248 1.19 -6.95 23.39
CA LEU A 248 0.60 -6.77 24.72
C LEU A 248 0.25 -8.11 25.37
N ASP A 249 -0.11 -9.10 24.57
CA ASP A 249 -0.50 -10.44 25.00
C ASP A 249 0.71 -11.28 25.39
N GLU A 250 1.80 -11.17 24.63
CA GLU A 250 3.05 -11.89 24.87
C GLU A 250 3.84 -11.36 26.07
N ALA A 251 3.53 -10.14 26.55
CA ALA A 251 4.23 -9.55 27.68
C ALA A 251 4.04 -10.42 28.94
N PRO A 252 5.12 -10.88 29.61
CA PRO A 252 5.01 -11.70 30.81
C PRO A 252 4.12 -10.98 31.84
N GLY A 253 3.32 -11.72 32.61
CA GLY A 253 2.39 -11.17 33.62
C GLY A 253 3.02 -10.31 34.73
N ARG A 254 4.33 -10.06 34.67
CA ARG A 254 5.13 -9.20 35.53
C ARG A 254 5.41 -7.82 34.94
N VAL A 255 5.15 -7.58 33.66
CA VAL A 255 5.28 -6.23 33.05
C VAL A 255 4.13 -5.38 33.55
N ASP A 256 4.47 -4.27 34.19
CA ASP A 256 3.53 -3.27 34.66
C ASP A 256 2.56 -2.84 33.53
N ARG A 257 1.27 -2.76 33.86
CA ARG A 257 0.21 -2.42 32.89
C ARG A 257 0.37 -0.98 32.39
N MET A 258 0.92 -0.07 33.19
CA MET A 258 1.25 1.29 32.73
C MET A 258 2.38 1.26 31.69
N ALA A 259 3.42 0.46 31.92
CA ALA A 259 4.49 0.25 30.94
C ALA A 259 3.99 -0.38 29.63
N ARG A 260 2.94 -1.22 29.70
CA ARG A 260 2.25 -1.73 28.50
C ARG A 260 1.46 -0.65 27.77
N MET A 261 0.70 0.19 28.48
CA MET A 261 -0.04 1.30 27.87
C MET A 261 0.87 2.33 27.20
N ALA A 262 2.01 2.65 27.82
CA ALA A 262 3.01 3.55 27.23
C ALA A 262 3.50 3.07 25.85
N ARG A 263 3.47 1.76 25.56
CA ARG A 263 3.86 1.21 24.24
C ARG A 263 2.79 1.40 23.16
N VAL A 264 1.53 1.55 23.54
CA VAL A 264 0.39 1.65 22.63
C VAL A 264 -0.04 3.10 22.42
N SER A 265 0.25 4.00 23.37
CA SER A 265 -0.09 5.43 23.28
C SER A 265 0.26 6.07 21.93
N PRO A 266 1.46 5.84 21.34
CA PRO A 266 1.78 6.40 20.02
C PRO A 266 0.82 5.96 18.92
N ALA A 267 0.35 4.71 18.92
CA ALA A 267 -0.61 4.25 17.92
C ALA A 267 -1.98 4.90 18.10
N ILE A 268 -2.41 5.09 19.34
CA ILE A 268 -3.69 5.74 19.68
C ILE A 268 -3.69 7.18 19.24
N GLU A 269 -2.64 7.92 19.60
CA GLU A 269 -2.50 9.34 19.29
C GLU A 269 -2.26 9.58 17.80
N GLN A 270 -1.48 8.71 17.14
CA GLN A 270 -0.92 9.03 15.83
C GLN A 270 -1.49 8.21 14.67
N LEU A 271 -2.07 7.03 14.91
CA LEU A 271 -2.49 6.11 13.83
C LEU A 271 -3.98 5.85 13.78
N LEU A 272 -4.66 5.75 14.94
CA LEU A 272 -6.05 5.29 14.93
C LEU A 272 -6.99 6.22 14.15
N HIS A 273 -6.72 7.52 14.18
CA HIS A 273 -7.51 8.52 13.45
C HIS A 273 -7.26 8.51 11.93
N LEU A 274 -6.26 7.75 11.46
CA LEU A 274 -5.94 7.63 10.02
C LEU A 274 -6.79 6.57 9.32
N TRP A 275 -7.56 5.78 10.07
CA TRP A 275 -8.52 4.84 9.51
C TRP A 275 -9.69 5.59 8.88
N MET A 276 -9.62 5.83 7.57
CA MET A 276 -10.68 6.44 6.79
C MET A 276 -10.78 5.75 5.43
N PRO A 277 -11.33 4.51 5.42
CA PRO A 277 -11.46 3.75 4.21
C PRO A 277 -12.33 4.50 3.19
N CYS A 278 -11.98 4.38 1.91
CA CYS A 278 -12.65 5.07 0.81
C CYS A 278 -12.54 6.60 0.78
N ALA A 279 -11.76 7.21 1.69
CA ALA A 279 -11.61 8.67 1.81
C ALA A 279 -11.22 9.36 0.49
N HIS A 280 -10.37 8.72 -0.29
CA HIS A 280 -9.76 9.26 -1.50
C HIS A 280 -10.19 8.51 -2.77
N LEU A 281 -11.20 7.63 -2.65
CA LEU A 281 -11.64 6.78 -3.75
C LEU A 281 -12.72 7.45 -4.59
N GLU A 282 -12.60 7.30 -5.91
CA GLU A 282 -13.67 7.66 -6.83
C GLU A 282 -14.92 6.80 -6.57
N PRO A 283 -16.14 7.36 -6.73
CA PRO A 283 -17.39 6.64 -6.49
C PRO A 283 -17.47 5.28 -7.20
N ASP A 284 -16.97 5.22 -8.44
CA ASP A 284 -17.02 4.04 -9.31
C ASP A 284 -16.12 2.89 -8.83
N LEU A 285 -15.21 3.14 -7.89
CA LEU A 285 -14.30 2.13 -7.34
C LEU A 285 -14.68 1.66 -5.94
N ARG A 286 -15.73 2.24 -5.32
CA ARG A 286 -16.17 1.88 -3.96
C ARG A 286 -16.58 0.42 -3.81
N TRP A 287 -17.05 -0.20 -4.89
CA TRP A 287 -17.43 -1.61 -4.88
C TRP A 287 -16.25 -2.53 -4.54
N VAL A 288 -15.02 -2.17 -4.92
CA VAL A 288 -13.82 -2.96 -4.60
C VAL A 288 -13.65 -3.01 -3.09
N TRP A 289 -13.77 -1.87 -2.42
CA TRP A 289 -13.71 -1.79 -0.97
C TRP A 289 -14.85 -2.58 -0.31
N SER A 290 -16.08 -2.42 -0.81
CA SER A 290 -17.23 -3.20 -0.30
C SER A 290 -17.02 -4.71 -0.40
N ALA A 291 -16.36 -5.19 -1.45
CA ALA A 291 -16.02 -6.60 -1.57
C ALA A 291 -14.98 -7.05 -0.53
N LEU A 292 -13.95 -6.22 -0.28
CA LEU A 292 -12.96 -6.46 0.77
C LEU A 292 -13.55 -6.43 2.19
N GLU A 293 -14.63 -5.66 2.43
CA GLU A 293 -15.38 -5.71 3.69
C GLU A 293 -16.14 -7.03 3.89
N GLY A 294 -16.55 -7.67 2.80
CA GLY A 294 -17.15 -9.00 2.84
C GLY A 294 -16.14 -10.03 3.34
N ARG A 295 -14.98 -10.12 2.66
CA ARG A 295 -13.82 -10.95 3.03
C ARG A 295 -12.58 -10.25 2.45
N PRO A 296 -11.60 -9.82 3.26
CA PRO A 296 -11.29 -10.23 4.65
C PRO A 296 -12.03 -9.50 5.80
N GLY A 297 -12.79 -8.42 5.55
CA GLY A 297 -13.53 -7.70 6.59
C GLY A 297 -12.71 -6.67 7.37
N PHE A 298 -11.98 -5.82 6.63
CA PHE A 298 -11.07 -4.81 7.17
C PHE A 298 -11.67 -3.93 8.27
N SER A 299 -12.84 -3.32 8.06
CA SER A 299 -13.43 -2.44 9.08
C SER A 299 -13.89 -3.20 10.31
N ARG A 300 -14.35 -4.45 10.16
CA ARG A 300 -14.72 -5.31 11.31
C ARG A 300 -13.48 -5.69 12.14
N GLN A 301 -12.38 -6.04 11.49
CA GLN A 301 -11.12 -6.31 12.16
C GLN A 301 -10.62 -5.06 12.89
N TRP A 302 -10.60 -3.92 12.22
CA TRP A 302 -10.20 -2.65 12.81
C TRP A 302 -11.01 -2.30 14.07
N ALA A 303 -12.34 -2.38 13.98
CA ALA A 303 -13.22 -2.11 15.12
C ALA A 303 -12.91 -3.04 16.31
N SER A 304 -12.71 -4.33 16.06
CA SER A 304 -12.37 -5.30 17.10
C SER A 304 -11.03 -4.97 17.78
N ILE A 305 -10.01 -4.57 17.02
CA ILE A 305 -8.70 -4.22 17.57
C ILE A 305 -8.78 -2.91 18.39
N VAL A 306 -9.50 -1.90 17.87
CA VAL A 306 -9.68 -0.62 18.57
C VAL A 306 -10.45 -0.80 19.87
N ASP A 307 -11.53 -1.59 19.87
CA ASP A 307 -12.31 -1.88 21.07
C ASP A 307 -11.47 -2.60 22.12
N ARG A 308 -10.61 -3.52 21.68
CA ARG A 308 -9.65 -4.18 22.57
C ARG A 308 -8.66 -3.20 23.20
N ILE A 309 -8.07 -2.28 22.42
CA ILE A 309 -7.17 -1.24 22.94
C ILE A 309 -7.90 -0.35 23.97
N ARG A 310 -9.13 0.07 23.67
CA ARG A 310 -9.95 0.87 24.60
C ARG A 310 -10.24 0.14 25.90
N ASN A 311 -10.55 -1.15 25.83
CA ASN A 311 -10.78 -1.98 27.01
C ASN A 311 -9.54 -2.07 27.91
N GLU A 312 -8.36 -2.21 27.29
CA GLU A 312 -7.08 -2.19 28.03
C GLU A 312 -6.82 -0.85 28.71
N GLN A 313 -7.10 0.27 28.04
CA GLN A 313 -6.98 1.61 28.63
C GLN A 313 -7.95 1.80 29.81
N MET A 314 -9.22 1.44 29.64
CA MET A 314 -10.23 1.54 30.71
C MET A 314 -9.83 0.71 31.93
N GLY A 315 -9.36 -0.52 31.72
CA GLY A 315 -8.87 -1.38 32.78
C GLY A 315 -7.59 -0.87 33.46
N SER A 316 -6.83 0.03 32.82
CA SER A 316 -5.71 0.75 33.42
C SER A 316 -6.20 1.90 34.31
N ILE A 317 -7.12 2.71 33.80
CA ILE A 317 -7.69 3.87 34.52
C ILE A 317 -8.42 3.42 35.79
N LEU A 318 -9.32 2.42 35.68
CA LEU A 318 -10.08 1.91 36.83
C LEU A 318 -9.17 1.43 37.97
N ARG A 319 -8.00 0.88 37.66
CA ARG A 319 -7.03 0.43 38.67
C ARG A 319 -6.22 1.55 39.29
N ALA A 320 -5.85 2.57 38.52
CA ALA A 320 -5.23 3.77 39.08
C ALA A 320 -6.18 4.42 40.10
N VAL A 321 -7.47 4.54 39.76
CA VAL A 321 -8.49 5.13 40.63
C VAL A 321 -8.79 4.25 41.86
N THR A 322 -8.81 2.92 41.72
CA THR A 322 -9.12 1.99 42.84
C THR A 322 -7.90 1.58 43.68
N GLY A 323 -6.69 1.62 43.12
CA GLY A 323 -5.44 1.23 43.78
C GLY A 323 -4.85 2.30 44.71
N ASP A 324 -5.05 3.58 44.39
CA ASP A 324 -4.61 4.71 45.25
C ASP A 324 -5.59 4.98 46.41
N GLY A 325 -6.83 4.50 46.33
CA GLY A 325 -7.84 4.68 47.36
C GLY A 325 -7.66 3.80 48.61
N TRP A 326 -6.88 2.70 48.53
CA TRP A 326 -6.73 1.74 49.63
C TRP A 326 -5.46 1.90 50.47
N ARG A 327 -4.43 2.62 49.96
CA ARG A 327 -3.15 2.79 50.69
C ARG A 327 -3.09 4.02 51.60
N ASN A 328 -4.04 4.95 51.51
CA ASN A 328 -4.05 6.18 52.31
C ASN A 328 -5.02 6.17 53.50
N GLY A 329 -5.61 5.02 53.85
CA GLY A 329 -6.67 4.92 54.86
C GLY A 329 -6.36 4.18 56.17
N SER A 330 -5.17 3.59 56.35
CA SER A 330 -4.89 2.68 57.48
C SER A 330 -3.68 3.08 58.36
N GLY A 331 -3.42 4.38 58.49
CA GLY A 331 -2.25 4.89 59.24
C GLY A 331 -2.52 6.05 60.20
N ALA A 332 -3.70 6.14 60.82
CA ALA A 332 -3.94 7.13 61.89
C ALA A 332 -5.02 6.66 62.88
N ALA A 333 -4.62 5.84 63.86
CA ALA A 333 -5.24 5.76 65.20
C ALA A 333 -4.45 4.78 66.08
N ALA A 334 -3.33 5.23 66.62
CA ALA A 334 -2.74 4.69 67.84
C ALA A 334 -1.81 5.77 68.42
N ASP A 335 -2.40 6.62 69.26
CA ASP A 335 -1.81 7.20 70.48
C ASP A 335 -2.96 7.71 71.36
#